data_AF-A0A1Q3JQV0-F1
#
_entry.id   AF-A0A1Q3JQV0-F1
#
_cell.length_a   1.000
_cell.length_b   1.000
_cell.length_c   1.000
_cell.angle_alpha   90.00
_cell.angle_beta   90.00
_cell.angle_gamma   90.00
#
_symmetry.space_group_name_H-M   'P 1'
#
loop_
_entity.id
_entity.type
_entity.pdbx_description
1 polymer ?
#
loop_
_entity_poly.entity_id
_entity_poly.type
_entity_poly.pdbx_seq_one_letter_code
_entity_poly.pdbx_strand_id
1 'polypeptide(L)'
;MSSFPQVQKIIQEITDDLYPGIELLFHKVSTYKKNETDTESLEKAFDIFEVLKEEIHSLKKYELKLVFPGIKTLFDEMGAAIPQNIRINELHDLLKKKEECVRNKILDLEVELEDTLVNPLGETINFFKDNYFCKKDSFYKFIAKLQKERAEKCDDKDILEPDSLAF
;
A
#
# COMPACT_ATOMS: atom_id res chain seq x y z
N MET A 1 -9.83 22.52 -6.74
CA MET A 1 -10.42 21.65 -5.69
C MET A 1 -9.31 20.79 -5.12
N SER A 2 -9.15 20.72 -3.80
CA SER A 2 -8.07 19.96 -3.14
C SER A 2 -8.24 18.45 -3.37
N SER A 3 -7.16 17.74 -3.70
CA SER A 3 -7.14 16.26 -3.81
C SER A 3 -7.21 15.55 -2.45
N PHE A 4 -7.16 16.28 -1.33
CA PHE A 4 -7.09 15.71 0.02
C PHE A 4 -8.29 14.85 0.44
N PRO A 5 -9.57 15.25 0.25
CA PRO A 5 -10.70 14.40 0.62
C PRO A 5 -10.69 13.06 -0.14
N GLN A 6 -10.11 13.04 -1.35
CA GLN A 6 -9.98 11.83 -2.17
C GLN A 6 -8.88 10.92 -1.60
N VAL A 7 -7.74 11.48 -1.20
CA VAL A 7 -6.65 10.74 -0.54
C VAL A 7 -7.12 10.15 0.79
N GLN A 8 -7.78 10.95 1.63
CA GLN A 8 -8.30 10.50 2.92
C GLN A 8 -9.33 9.37 2.76
N LYS A 9 -10.23 9.51 1.78
CA LYS A 9 -11.20 8.45 1.45
C LYS A 9 -10.50 7.15 1.03
N ILE A 10 -9.47 7.23 0.18
CA ILE A 10 -8.74 6.03 -0.25
C ILE A 10 -7.99 5.39 0.92
N ILE A 11 -7.38 6.18 1.81
CA ILE A 11 -6.73 5.65 3.01
C ILE A 11 -7.76 4.90 3.86
N GLN A 12 -8.94 5.48 4.09
CA GLN A 12 -10.04 4.81 4.82
C GLN A 12 -10.48 3.51 4.13
N GLU A 13 -10.69 3.54 2.81
CA GLU A 13 -11.06 2.33 2.07
C GLU A 13 -9.95 1.25 2.12
N ILE A 14 -8.67 1.65 2.23
CA ILE A 14 -7.56 0.70 2.43
C ILE A 14 -7.60 0.12 3.85
N THR A 15 -7.79 0.95 4.88
CA THR A 15 -7.73 0.53 6.28
C THR A 15 -8.95 -0.25 6.72
N ASP A 16 -10.13 0.15 6.25
CA ASP A 16 -11.43 -0.27 6.78
C ASP A 16 -12.04 -1.38 5.91
N ASP A 17 -11.71 -1.45 4.63
CA ASP A 17 -12.24 -2.46 3.71
C ASP A 17 -11.14 -3.41 3.19
N LEU A 18 -10.06 -2.87 2.61
CA LEU A 18 -9.07 -3.69 1.90
C LEU A 18 -8.30 -4.62 2.84
N TYR A 19 -7.68 -4.09 3.90
CA TYR A 19 -6.94 -4.96 4.82
C TYR A 19 -7.83 -5.96 5.55
N PRO A 20 -9.01 -5.59 6.09
CA PRO A 20 -9.90 -6.58 6.70
C PRO A 20 -10.33 -7.68 5.72
N GLY A 21 -10.58 -7.34 4.45
CA GLY A 21 -10.85 -8.33 3.40
C GLY A 21 -9.70 -9.31 3.19
N ILE A 22 -8.46 -8.83 3.19
CA ILE A 22 -7.26 -9.68 3.06
C ILE A 22 -7.09 -10.59 4.27
N GLU A 23 -7.29 -10.08 5.49
CA GLU A 23 -7.20 -10.89 6.72
C GLU A 23 -8.23 -12.03 6.71
N LEU A 24 -9.42 -11.78 6.19
CA LEU A 24 -10.46 -12.79 6.05
C LEU A 24 -10.06 -13.89 5.05
N LEU A 25 -9.44 -13.52 3.92
CA LEU A 25 -8.86 -14.48 2.98
C LEU A 25 -7.74 -15.29 3.63
N PHE A 26 -6.89 -14.65 4.43
CA PHE A 26 -5.82 -15.35 5.13
C PHE A 26 -6.35 -16.37 6.13
N HIS A 27 -7.41 -16.03 6.84
CA HIS A 27 -8.09 -16.96 7.73
C HIS A 27 -8.72 -18.13 6.96
N LYS A 28 -9.36 -17.87 5.81
CA LYS A 28 -9.94 -18.92 4.95
C LYS A 28 -8.88 -19.91 4.48
N VAL A 29 -7.76 -19.42 3.93
CA VAL A 29 -6.65 -20.27 3.46
C VAL A 29 -6.05 -21.08 4.61
N SER A 30 -5.85 -20.45 5.77
CA SER A 30 -5.34 -21.13 6.97
C SER A 30 -6.30 -22.23 7.46
N THR A 31 -7.61 -22.01 7.34
CA THR A 31 -8.63 -23.01 7.71
C THR A 31 -8.65 -24.16 6.72
N TYR A 32 -8.55 -23.85 5.43
CA TYR A 32 -8.47 -24.83 4.35
C TYR A 32 -7.28 -25.77 4.54
N LYS A 33 -6.07 -25.22 4.77
CA LYS A 33 -4.86 -26.00 5.04
C LYS A 33 -5.00 -26.96 6.23
N LYS A 34 -5.78 -26.60 7.26
CA LYS A 34 -5.99 -27.42 8.46
C LYS A 34 -7.01 -28.55 8.26
N ASN A 35 -7.95 -28.37 7.33
CA ASN A 35 -9.09 -29.26 7.17
C ASN A 35 -8.91 -30.27 6.03
N GLU A 36 -8.03 -30.01 5.07
CA GLU A 36 -7.70 -30.99 4.04
C GLU A 36 -6.63 -31.98 4.51
N THR A 37 -6.91 -33.26 4.29
CA THR A 37 -6.02 -34.39 4.64
C THR A 37 -5.01 -34.74 3.56
N ASP A 38 -5.08 -34.13 2.37
CA ASP A 38 -4.24 -34.45 1.20
C ASP A 38 -3.71 -33.19 0.51
N THR A 39 -3.00 -32.36 1.28
CA THR A 39 -2.44 -31.07 0.83
C THR A 39 -1.01 -31.17 0.28
N GLU A 40 -0.42 -32.37 0.16
CA GLU A 40 0.98 -32.52 -0.30
C GLU A 40 1.20 -31.87 -1.67
N SER A 41 0.19 -31.93 -2.55
CA SER A 41 0.23 -31.30 -3.87
C SER A 41 0.20 -29.75 -3.84
N LEU A 42 -0.20 -29.15 -2.72
CA LEU A 42 -0.34 -27.70 -2.54
C LEU A 42 0.69 -27.12 -1.56
N GLU A 43 1.61 -27.93 -1.04
CA GLU A 43 2.53 -27.52 0.03
C GLU A 43 3.36 -26.29 -0.36
N LYS A 44 3.91 -26.30 -1.58
CA LYS A 44 4.67 -25.18 -2.14
C LYS A 44 3.82 -23.92 -2.32
N ALA A 45 2.55 -24.06 -2.72
CA ALA A 45 1.61 -22.94 -2.82
C ALA A 45 1.34 -22.34 -1.42
N PHE A 46 1.18 -23.18 -0.39
CA PHE A 46 1.02 -22.71 0.98
C PHE A 46 2.27 -22.01 1.53
N ASP A 47 3.46 -22.48 1.18
CA ASP A 47 4.71 -21.82 1.59
C ASP A 47 4.84 -20.42 0.95
N ILE A 48 4.55 -20.31 -0.34
CA ILE A 48 4.50 -19.02 -1.03
C ILE A 48 3.45 -18.10 -0.37
N PHE A 49 2.29 -18.65 -0.03
CA PHE A 49 1.20 -17.93 0.60
C PHE A 49 1.58 -17.40 2.01
N GLU A 50 2.28 -18.17 2.84
CA GLU A 50 2.72 -17.68 4.15
C GLU A 50 3.73 -16.53 4.01
N VAL A 51 4.65 -16.61 3.04
CA VAL A 51 5.57 -15.50 2.73
C VAL A 51 4.79 -14.26 2.26
N LEU A 52 3.80 -14.42 1.38
CA LEU A 52 2.93 -13.34 0.93
C LEU A 52 2.22 -12.67 2.13
N LYS A 53 1.69 -13.47 3.06
CA LYS A 53 1.01 -12.98 4.26
C LYS A 53 1.95 -12.18 5.16
N GLU A 54 3.18 -12.62 5.35
CA GLU A 54 4.20 -11.86 6.07
C GLU A 54 4.51 -10.52 5.40
N GLU A 55 4.66 -10.50 4.07
CA GLU A 55 4.91 -9.27 3.32
C GLU A 55 3.75 -8.29 3.44
N ILE A 56 2.50 -8.77 3.39
CA ILE A 56 1.32 -7.92 3.56
C ILE A 56 1.21 -7.37 4.97
N HIS A 57 1.46 -8.17 6.00
CA HIS A 57 1.49 -7.65 7.37
C HIS A 57 2.59 -6.60 7.58
N SER A 58 3.77 -6.85 7.00
CA SER A 58 4.90 -5.92 7.01
C SER A 58 4.54 -4.59 6.33
N LEU A 59 3.91 -4.66 5.15
CA LEU A 59 3.44 -3.52 4.38
C LEU A 59 2.34 -2.76 5.11
N LYS A 60 1.29 -3.44 5.59
CA LYS A 60 0.22 -2.85 6.41
C LYS A 60 0.78 -2.09 7.62
N LYS A 61 1.71 -2.69 8.35
CA LYS A 61 2.36 -2.04 9.49
C LYS A 61 3.13 -0.79 9.08
N TYR A 62 3.84 -0.84 7.96
CA TYR A 62 4.57 0.30 7.42
C TYR A 62 3.63 1.43 7.00
N GLU A 63 2.55 1.10 6.29
CA GLU A 63 1.57 2.07 5.82
C GLU A 63 0.87 2.79 6.97
N LEU A 64 0.38 2.02 7.96
CA LEU A 64 -0.32 2.56 9.12
C LEU A 64 0.57 3.42 10.03
N LYS A 65 1.86 3.06 10.18
CA LYS A 65 2.77 3.75 11.10
C LYS A 65 3.53 4.91 10.50
N LEU A 66 3.79 4.88 9.19
CA LEU A 66 4.71 5.83 8.54
C LEU A 66 4.05 6.52 7.36
N VAL A 67 3.49 5.78 6.41
CA VAL A 67 3.01 6.35 5.14
C VAL A 67 1.77 7.21 5.35
N PHE A 68 0.70 6.67 5.94
CA PHE A 68 -0.55 7.42 6.13
C PHE A 68 -0.39 8.60 7.09
N PRO A 69 0.32 8.46 8.23
CA PRO A 69 0.66 9.62 9.06
C PRO A 69 1.50 10.66 8.30
N GLY A 70 2.50 10.24 7.52
CA GLY A 70 3.33 11.15 6.74
C GLY A 70 2.56 11.93 5.67
N ILE A 71 1.57 11.30 5.04
CA ILE A 71 0.65 11.96 4.09
C ILE A 71 -0.26 12.96 4.80
N LYS A 72 -0.72 12.63 6.02
CA LYS A 72 -1.49 13.57 6.82
C LYS A 72 -0.67 14.79 7.21
N THR A 73 0.58 14.59 7.66
CA THR A 73 1.47 15.70 7.99
C THR A 73 1.82 16.54 6.75
N LEU A 74 2.02 15.91 5.59
CA LEU A 74 2.17 16.63 4.30
C LEU A 74 1.02 17.61 4.08
N PHE A 75 -0.20 17.17 4.38
CA PHE A 75 -1.40 17.97 4.21
C PHE A 75 -1.47 19.11 5.23
N ASP A 76 -1.28 18.81 6.51
CA ASP A 76 -1.32 19.81 7.59
C ASP A 76 -0.28 20.91 7.34
N GLU A 77 0.81 20.60 6.65
CA GLU A 77 1.89 21.52 6.31
C GLU A 77 1.72 22.27 4.98
N MET A 78 0.70 22.00 4.16
CA MET A 78 0.49 22.73 2.90
C MET A 78 0.25 24.24 3.09
N GLY A 79 -0.06 24.68 4.31
CA GLY A 79 -0.16 26.11 4.68
C GLY A 79 0.96 26.61 5.60
N ALA A 80 1.87 25.73 6.06
CA ALA A 80 2.88 26.09 7.05
C ALA A 80 3.95 27.04 6.48
N ALA A 81 4.55 27.86 7.36
CA ALA A 81 5.65 28.76 7.01
C ALA A 81 6.99 28.03 6.86
N ILE A 82 7.18 26.92 7.57
CA ILE A 82 8.37 26.06 7.50
C ILE A 82 7.89 24.62 7.32
N PRO A 83 8.08 23.99 6.14
CA PRO A 83 7.69 22.61 5.91
C PRO A 83 8.64 21.66 6.66
N GLN A 84 8.14 20.59 7.27
CA GLN A 84 9.01 19.49 7.67
C GLN A 84 9.46 18.75 6.41
N ASN A 85 10.74 18.36 6.41
CA ASN A 85 11.34 17.62 5.31
C ASN A 85 10.94 16.13 5.41
N ILE A 86 9.64 15.86 5.21
CA ILE A 86 9.16 14.49 5.07
C ILE A 86 9.56 14.01 3.69
N ARG A 87 10.48 13.03 3.65
CA ARG A 87 10.96 12.41 2.42
C ARG A 87 9.91 11.44 1.87
N ILE A 88 8.76 11.97 1.46
CA ILE A 88 7.63 11.18 0.94
C ILE A 88 8.04 10.38 -0.30
N ASN A 89 8.96 10.90 -1.10
CA ASN A 89 9.51 10.15 -2.23
C ASN A 89 10.23 8.88 -1.77
N GLU A 90 11.00 8.93 -0.67
CA GLU A 90 11.64 7.73 -0.12
C GLU A 90 10.62 6.75 0.46
N LEU A 91 9.57 7.26 1.14
CA LEU A 91 8.46 6.41 1.62
C LEU A 91 7.73 5.73 0.45
N HIS A 92 7.57 6.44 -0.66
CA HIS A 92 6.91 5.97 -1.87
C HIS A 92 7.75 4.91 -2.59
N ASP A 93 9.07 5.12 -2.73
CA ASP A 93 9.97 4.15 -3.35
C ASP A 93 10.04 2.85 -2.54
N LEU A 94 10.09 2.95 -1.21
CA LEU A 94 10.05 1.79 -0.31
C LEU A 94 8.71 1.04 -0.42
N LEU A 95 7.60 1.76 -0.51
CA LEU A 95 6.27 1.14 -0.67
C LEU A 95 6.17 0.39 -2.00
N LYS A 96 6.60 1.00 -3.11
CA LYS A 96 6.62 0.37 -4.43
C LYS A 96 7.43 -0.93 -4.44
N LYS A 97 8.63 -0.91 -3.85
CA LYS A 97 9.47 -2.12 -3.78
C LYS A 97 8.80 -3.25 -3.01
N LYS A 98 8.10 -2.94 -1.91
CA LYS A 98 7.36 -3.96 -1.14
C LYS A 98 6.14 -4.49 -1.91
N GLU A 99 5.44 -3.64 -2.63
CA GLU A 99 4.30 -4.08 -3.46
C GLU A 99 4.72 -4.87 -4.69
N GLU A 100 5.88 -4.59 -5.25
CA GLU A 100 6.47 -5.43 -6.31
C GLU A 100 6.78 -6.84 -5.78
N CYS A 101 7.29 -6.95 -4.55
CA CYS A 101 7.44 -8.25 -3.90
C CYS A 101 6.10 -8.99 -3.76
N VAL A 102 5.04 -8.30 -3.30
CA VAL A 102 3.67 -8.84 -3.22
C VAL A 102 3.19 -9.30 -4.60
N ARG A 103 3.37 -8.49 -5.64
CA ARG A 103 2.98 -8.84 -7.02
C ARG A 103 3.69 -10.08 -7.51
N ASN A 104 5.00 -10.19 -7.28
CA ASN A 104 5.76 -11.37 -7.65
C ASN A 104 5.28 -12.61 -6.89
N LYS A 105 4.94 -12.49 -5.60
CA LYS A 105 4.40 -13.61 -4.82
C LYS A 105 3.02 -14.06 -5.29
N ILE A 106 2.16 -13.14 -5.73
CA ILE A 106 0.87 -13.49 -6.34
C ILE A 106 1.06 -14.22 -7.67
N LEU A 107 2.03 -13.80 -8.48
CA LEU A 107 2.39 -14.52 -9.72
C LEU A 107 2.98 -15.90 -9.43
N ASP A 108 3.89 -16.02 -8.46
CA ASP A 108 4.44 -17.30 -8.03
C ASP A 108 3.32 -18.27 -7.61
N LEU A 109 2.33 -17.77 -6.86
CA LEU A 109 1.20 -18.55 -6.39
C LEU A 109 0.27 -18.98 -7.53
N GLU A 110 0.07 -18.11 -8.53
CA GLU A 110 -0.71 -18.42 -9.72
C GLU A 110 -0.04 -19.49 -10.58
N VAL A 111 1.28 -19.39 -10.78
CA VAL A 111 2.05 -20.41 -11.51
C VAL A 111 1.96 -21.76 -10.82
N GLU A 112 2.00 -21.79 -9.49
CA GLU A 112 1.93 -23.04 -8.72
C GLU A 112 0.52 -23.67 -8.74
N LEU A 113 -0.53 -22.86 -8.82
CA LEU A 113 -1.92 -23.36 -8.80
C LEU A 113 -2.46 -23.74 -10.18
N GLU A 114 -1.81 -23.29 -11.26
CA GLU A 114 -2.25 -23.48 -12.65
C GLU A 114 -3.75 -23.17 -12.82
N ASP A 115 -4.54 -24.08 -13.41
CA ASP A 115 -5.98 -23.95 -13.63
C ASP A 115 -6.84 -24.22 -12.37
N THR A 116 -6.22 -24.53 -11.23
CA THR A 116 -6.91 -24.95 -10.00
C THR A 116 -7.36 -23.74 -9.15
N LEU A 117 -8.03 -22.78 -9.78
CA LEU A 117 -8.42 -21.49 -9.17
C LEU A 117 -9.67 -21.56 -8.26
N VAL A 118 -10.28 -22.74 -8.08
CA VAL A 118 -11.56 -22.90 -7.36
C VAL A 118 -11.39 -23.04 -5.84
N ASN A 119 -10.15 -23.03 -5.34
CA ASN A 119 -9.85 -23.11 -3.91
C ASN A 119 -9.59 -21.71 -3.28
N PRO A 120 -9.52 -21.60 -1.94
CA PRO A 120 -9.28 -20.32 -1.27
C PRO A 120 -7.96 -19.61 -1.64
N LEU A 121 -6.95 -20.32 -2.15
CA LEU A 121 -5.74 -19.70 -2.67
C LEU A 121 -6.03 -19.00 -4.02
N GLY A 122 -6.83 -19.62 -4.89
CA GLY A 122 -7.34 -19.00 -6.12
C GLY A 122 -8.19 -17.76 -5.85
N GLU A 123 -9.10 -17.81 -4.85
CA GLU A 123 -9.85 -16.63 -4.39
C GLU A 123 -8.90 -15.49 -3.94
N THR A 124 -7.80 -15.85 -3.27
CA THR A 124 -6.80 -14.88 -2.83
C THR A 124 -6.13 -14.20 -4.03
N ILE A 125 -5.67 -14.97 -5.03
CA ILE A 125 -5.06 -14.41 -6.25
C ILE A 125 -6.01 -13.42 -6.92
N ASN A 126 -7.27 -13.82 -7.14
CA ASN A 126 -8.27 -12.99 -7.79
C ASN A 126 -8.53 -11.71 -7.01
N PHE A 127 -8.63 -11.79 -5.67
CA PHE A 127 -8.78 -10.61 -4.84
C PHE A 127 -7.61 -9.62 -5.01
N PHE A 128 -6.38 -10.11 -5.03
CA PHE A 128 -5.21 -9.24 -5.21
C PHE A 128 -5.20 -8.55 -6.58
N LYS A 129 -5.53 -9.30 -7.64
CA LYS A 129 -5.60 -8.77 -9.02
C LYS A 129 -6.70 -7.74 -9.20
N ASP A 130 -7.90 -8.06 -8.74
CA ASP A 130 -9.10 -7.26 -9.04
C ASP A 130 -9.29 -6.09 -8.07
N ASN A 131 -8.80 -6.22 -6.83
CA ASN A 131 -9.06 -5.24 -5.77
C ASN A 131 -7.78 -4.58 -5.27
N TYR A 132 -6.81 -5.35 -4.77
CA TYR A 132 -5.63 -4.79 -4.09
C TYR A 132 -4.81 -3.89 -5.01
N PHE A 133 -4.34 -4.39 -6.16
CA PHE A 133 -3.49 -3.60 -7.05
C PHE A 133 -4.24 -2.39 -7.64
N CYS A 134 -5.52 -2.55 -7.98
CA CYS A 134 -6.34 -1.43 -8.47
C CYS A 134 -6.47 -0.30 -7.43
N LYS A 135 -6.67 -0.66 -6.16
CA LYS A 135 -6.77 0.30 -5.06
C LYS A 135 -5.43 0.99 -4.79
N LYS A 136 -4.31 0.25 -4.78
CA LYS A 136 -2.98 0.83 -4.61
C LYS A 136 -2.59 1.77 -5.75
N ASP A 137 -2.89 1.42 -6.99
CA ASP A 137 -2.69 2.30 -8.15
C ASP A 137 -3.47 3.62 -8.01
N SER A 138 -4.72 3.54 -7.54
CA SER A 138 -5.54 4.72 -7.27
C SER A 138 -4.90 5.59 -6.20
N PHE A 139 -4.47 5.00 -5.08
CA PHE A 139 -3.75 5.70 -4.01
C PHE A 139 -2.54 6.48 -4.56
N TYR A 140 -1.67 5.84 -5.34
CA TYR A 140 -0.49 6.52 -5.88
C TYR A 140 -0.82 7.68 -6.82
N LYS A 141 -1.86 7.53 -7.67
CA LYS A 141 -2.31 8.61 -8.56
C LYS A 141 -2.71 9.85 -7.76
N PHE A 142 -3.45 9.68 -6.66
CA PHE A 142 -3.88 10.79 -5.83
C PHE A 142 -2.74 11.37 -4.97
N ILE A 143 -1.80 10.55 -4.50
CA ILE A 143 -0.59 11.05 -3.81
C ILE A 143 0.27 11.88 -4.77
N ALA A 144 0.51 11.41 -5.99
CA ALA A 144 1.25 12.18 -6.98
C ALA A 144 0.57 13.53 -7.30
N LYS A 145 -0.76 13.53 -7.39
CA LYS A 145 -1.55 14.77 -7.56
C LYS A 145 -1.40 15.71 -6.35
N LEU A 146 -1.45 15.19 -5.14
CA LEU A 146 -1.27 15.96 -3.90
C LEU A 146 0.13 16.59 -3.83
N GLN A 147 1.16 15.83 -4.22
CA GLN A 147 2.54 16.33 -4.28
C GLN A 147 2.68 17.46 -5.32
N LYS A 148 2.05 17.33 -6.48
CA LYS A 148 2.02 18.38 -7.51
C LYS A 148 1.31 19.64 -7.01
N GLU A 149 0.15 19.48 -6.35
CA GLU A 149 -0.59 20.59 -5.73
C GLU A 149 0.22 21.30 -4.64
N ARG A 150 1.05 20.58 -3.88
CA ARG A 150 1.97 21.17 -2.90
C ARG A 150 3.06 21.98 -3.59
N ALA A 151 3.72 21.42 -4.61
CA ALA A 151 4.77 22.12 -5.34
C ALA A 151 4.27 23.45 -5.91
N GLU A 152 3.13 23.44 -6.60
CA GLU A 152 2.50 24.63 -7.18
C GLU A 152 2.15 25.70 -6.13
N LYS A 153 1.77 25.31 -4.90
CA LYS A 153 1.45 26.25 -3.82
C LYS A 153 2.68 26.77 -3.06
N CYS A 154 3.79 26.04 -3.13
CA CYS A 154 5.04 26.40 -2.48
C CYS A 154 5.95 27.21 -3.43
N ASP A 155 5.77 27.13 -4.75
CA ASP A 155 6.50 27.94 -5.74
C ASP A 155 6.20 29.45 -5.63
N ASP A 156 5.05 29.86 -5.08
CA ASP A 156 4.72 31.28 -4.82
C ASP A 156 5.31 31.81 -3.50
N LYS A 157 5.95 30.96 -2.69
CA LYS A 157 6.71 31.39 -1.51
C LYS A 157 8.16 31.50 -1.92
N ASP A 158 8.52 32.64 -2.50
CA ASP A 158 9.90 33.06 -2.67
C ASP A 158 10.69 32.68 -1.42
N ILE A 159 11.70 31.87 -1.64
CA ILE A 159 12.73 31.53 -0.69
C ILE A 159 13.31 32.87 -0.24
N LEU A 160 12.94 33.33 0.97
CA LEU A 160 13.71 34.37 1.63
C LEU A 160 15.09 33.76 1.86
N GLU A 161 16.05 34.16 1.01
CA GLU A 161 17.46 33.85 1.18
C GLU A 161 17.86 34.18 2.62
N PRO A 162 18.60 33.30 3.32
CA PRO A 162 19.09 33.58 4.64
C PRO A 162 20.29 34.54 4.53
N ASP A 163 20.09 35.80 4.14
CA ASP A 163 21.17 36.80 4.08
C ASP A 163 20.69 38.26 4.20
N SER A 164 19.72 38.53 5.06
CA SER A 164 19.31 39.92 5.38
C SER A 164 19.09 40.19 6.87
N LEU A 165 20.00 39.69 7.70
CA LEU A 165 20.24 40.27 9.04
C LEU A 165 21.71 40.68 9.15
N ALA A 166 22.06 41.72 8.39
CA ALA A 166 23.12 42.62 8.80
C ALA A 166 22.57 43.53 9.89
N PHE A 167 23.04 43.35 11.13
CA PHE A 167 23.21 44.41 12.12
C PHE A 167 24.32 44.01 13.10
#